data_AF-B5HEF1-F1
#
_entry.id   AF-B5HEF1-F1
#
_cell.length_a   1.000
_cell.length_b   1.000
_cell.length_c   1.000
_cell.angle_alpha   90.00
_cell.angle_beta   90.00
_cell.angle_gamma   90.00
#
_symmetry.space_group_name_H-M   'P 1'
#
loop_
_entity.id
_entity.type
_entity.pdbx_description
1 polymer ?
#
loop_
_entity_poly.entity_id
_entity_poly.type
_entity_poly.pdbx_seq_one_letter_code
_entity_poly.pdbx_strand_id
1 'polypeptide(L)' 'MTDVLVHADFDGDRRPDVVTRTHHGERADVVALYPAASGRAGNRPLITFSTAVFLP' A
#
# COMPACT_ATOMS: atom_id res chain seq x y z
N MET A 1 -3.98 -3.23 13.19
CA MET A 1 -2.53 -3.53 13.02
C MET A 1 -2.17 -3.16 11.61
N THR A 2 -0.99 -2.60 11.36
CA THR A 2 -0.50 -2.32 10.01
C THR A 2 0.81 -3.05 9.79
N ASP A 3 0.89 -3.80 8.70
CA ASP A 3 2.05 -4.58 8.31
C ASP A 3 2.58 -4.10 6.95
N VAL A 4 3.88 -4.24 6.74
CA VAL A 4 4.50 -4.10 5.42
C VAL A 4 4.46 -5.45 4.73
N LEU A 5 3.90 -5.50 3.52
CA LEU A 5 3.78 -6.73 2.75
C LEU A 5 4.99 -6.98 1.85
N VAL A 6 5.41 -5.96 1.10
CA VAL A 6 6.46 -6.09 0.09
C VAL A 6 7.11 -4.74 -0.22
N HIS A 7 8.38 -4.82 -0.62
CA HIS A 7 9.13 -3.73 -1.25
C HIS A 7 9.47 -4.11 -2.68
N ALA A 8 9.01 -3.35 -3.67
CA ALA A 8 9.33 -3.54 -5.09
C ALA A 8 9.03 -2.26 -5.88
N ASP A 9 9.55 -2.16 -7.10
CA ASP A 9 9.25 -1.06 -8.02
C ASP A 9 7.90 -1.31 -8.70
N PHE A 10 6.87 -0.55 -8.31
CA PHE A 10 5.51 -0.65 -8.85
C PHE A 10 5.13 0.55 -9.73
N ASP A 11 5.89 1.65 -9.67
CA ASP A 11 5.64 2.87 -10.46
C ASP A 11 6.61 3.10 -11.63
N GLY A 12 7.67 2.29 -11.73
CA GLY A 12 8.65 2.29 -12.83
C GLY A 12 9.83 3.24 -12.61
N ASP A 13 10.02 3.82 -11.43
CA ASP A 13 11.09 4.78 -11.14
C ASP A 13 12.45 4.11 -10.80
N ARG A 14 12.51 2.78 -10.80
CA ARG A 14 13.67 1.95 -10.41
C ARG A 14 14.05 2.06 -8.93
N ARG A 15 13.15 2.48 -8.07
CA ARG A 15 13.34 2.53 -6.61
C ARG A 15 12.23 1.71 -5.93
N PRO A 16 12.53 1.10 -4.77
CA PRO A 16 11.59 0.20 -4.12
C PRO A 16 10.49 0.97 -3.41
N ASP A 17 9.26 0.83 -3.90
CA ASP A 17 8.04 1.29 -3.25
C ASP A 17 7.67 0.39 -2.07
N VAL A 18 6.73 0.84 -1.24
CA VAL A 18 6.25 0.10 -0.07
C VAL A 18 4.77 -0.22 -0.22
N VAL A 19 4.42 -1.51 -0.14
CA VAL A 19 3.03 -1.94 0.00
C VAL A 19 2.75 -2.27 1.46
N THR A 20 1.70 -1.65 2.01
CA THR A 20 1.24 -1.91 3.38
C THR A 20 -0.16 -2.50 3.38
N ARG A 21 -0.49 -3.24 4.44
CA ARG A 21 -1.84 -3.71 4.76
C ARG A 21 -2.21 -3.27 6.16
N THR A 22 -3.32 -2.55 6.28
CA THR A 22 -3.92 -2.21 7.57
C THR A 22 -5.12 -3.10 7.80
N HIS A 23 -5.05 -3.93 8.84
CA HIS A 23 -6.12 -4.85 9.21
C HIS A 23 -7.32 -4.09 9.73
N HIS A 24 -8.49 -4.30 9.10
CA HIS A 24 -9.75 -3.65 9.41
C HIS A 24 -10.88 -4.70 9.39
N GLY A 25 -10.91 -5.52 10.43
CA GLY A 25 -11.81 -6.67 10.55
C GLY A 25 -11.36 -7.86 9.73
N GLU A 26 -12.26 -8.82 9.48
CA GLU A 26 -11.89 -10.07 8.79
C GLU A 26 -11.79 -9.96 7.27
N ARG A 27 -12.44 -8.96 6.66
CA ARG A 27 -12.64 -8.93 5.19
C ARG A 27 -12.44 -7.58 4.53
N ALA A 28 -12.17 -6.52 5.30
CA ALA A 28 -12.19 -5.14 4.79
C ALA A 28 -10.86 -4.41 4.97
N ASP A 29 -9.75 -5.14 4.99
CA ASP A 29 -8.41 -4.58 5.14
C ASP A 29 -8.10 -3.56 4.06
N VAL A 30 -7.28 -2.58 4.42
CA VAL A 30 -6.85 -1.52 3.50
C VAL A 30 -5.45 -1.82 3.01
N VAL A 31 -5.29 -1.92 1.70
CA VAL A 31 -3.98 -2.02 1.03
C VAL A 31 -3.62 -0.66 0.45
N ALA A 32 -2.40 -0.21 0.71
CA ALA A 32 -1.88 1.05 0.19
C ALA A 32 -0.46 0.88 -0.36
N LEU A 33 -0.23 1.44 -1.55
CA LEU A 33 1.07 1.54 -2.21
C LEU A 33 1.63 2.94 -1.99
N TYR A 34 2.81 3.04 -1.40
CA TYR A 34 3.53 4.29 -1.19
C TYR A 34 4.75 4.35 -2.09
N PRO A 35 4.96 5.45 -2.82
CA PRO A 35 6.11 5.57 -3.69
C PRO A 35 7.38 5.61 -2.85
N ALA A 36 8.49 5.16 -3.41
CA ALA A 36 9.79 5.52 -2.91
C ALA A 36 9.91 7.04 -3.02
N ALA A 37 9.60 7.84 -2.02
CA ALA A 37 9.80 9.29 -2.08
C ALA A 37 10.20 9.82 -0.72
N SER A 38 11.10 10.80 -0.70
CA SER A 38 11.50 11.45 0.53
C SER A 38 10.49 12.53 0.94
N GLY A 39 10.35 12.72 2.26
CA GLY A 39 9.48 13.74 2.82
C GLY A 39 7.98 13.43 2.62
N ARG A 40 7.16 14.48 2.53
CA ARG A 40 5.69 14.35 2.51
C ARG A 40 5.16 13.56 1.31
N ALA A 41 5.90 13.53 0.20
CA ALA A 41 5.51 12.79 -1.00
C ALA A 41 5.49 11.27 -0.76
N GLY A 42 6.45 10.72 0.00
CA GLY A 42 6.49 9.29 0.34
C GLY A 42 5.41 8.86 1.33
N ASN A 43 4.83 9.81 2.06
CA ASN A 43 3.74 9.54 3.00
C ASN A 43 2.35 9.57 2.32
N ARG A 44 2.27 9.87 1.02
CA ARG A 44 1.02 9.87 0.28
C ARG A 44 0.93 8.61 -0.57
N PRO A 45 -0.10 7.77 -0.41
CA PRO A 45 -0.23 6.58 -1.23
C PRO A 45 -0.56 6.96 -2.68
N LEU A 46 0.02 6.22 -3.63
CA LEU A 46 -0.33 6.29 -5.05
C LEU A 46 -1.67 5.60 -5.31
N ILE A 47 -1.87 4.45 -4.66
CA ILE A 47 -3.06 3.62 -4.77
C ILE A 47 -3.52 3.23 -3.37
N THR A 48 -4.83 3.22 -3.15
CA THR A 48 -5.45 2.66 -1.95
C THR A 48 -6.73 1.94 -2.34
N PHE A 49 -6.91 0.72 -1.81
CA PHE A 49 -8.15 -0.04 -1.96
C PHE A 49 -8.42 -0.90 -0.73
N SER A 50 -9.69 -1.28 -0.55
CA SER A 50 -10.06 -2.28 0.46
C SER A 50 -10.09 -3.67 -0.16
N THR A 51 -9.69 -4.71 0.58
CA THR A 51 -9.88 -6.11 0.16
C THR A 51 -11.35 -6.47 -0.05
N ALA A 52 -12.28 -5.68 0.51
CA ALA A 52 -13.70 -5.86 0.33
C ALA A 52 -14.15 -5.78 -1.14
N VAL A 53 -13.38 -5.11 -2.02
CA VAL A 53 -13.69 -5.01 -3.46
C VAL A 53 -13.59 -6.36 -4.18
N PHE A 54 -12.99 -7.37 -3.55
CA PHE A 54 -12.86 -8.73 -4.08
C PHE A 54 -13.83 -9.71 -3.43
N LEU A 55 -14.75 -9.25 -2.58
CA LEU A 55 -15.80 -10.10 -2.01
C LEU A 55 -16.92 -10.32 -3.04
N PRO A 56 -17.58 -11.50 -3.02
CA PRO A 56 -18.74 -11.78 -3.86
C PRO A 56 -19.94 -10.88 -3.57
#